data_AF-A0A3M9X4N5-F1
#
_entry.id   AF-A0A3M9X4N5-F1
#
_cell.length_a   1.000
_cell.length_b   1.000
_cell.length_c   1.000
_cell.angle_alpha   90.00
_cell.angle_beta   90.00
_cell.angle_gamma   90.00
#
_symmetry.space_group_name_H-M   'P 1'
#
loop_
_entity.id
_entity.type
_entity.pdbx_description
1 polymer ?
#
loop_
_entity_poly.entity_id
_entity_poly.type
_entity_poly.pdbx_seq_one_letter_code
_entity_poly.pdbx_strand_id
1 'polypeptide(L)'
;MQEPRDIAARRLSMVIEQYVEARKRRYDFVSTDQAARVIRKILKPADPALSDRKLDDMVAAVAVKNGLAVAFDRGVRAPTDGTEADLSRKEPTMRAPRENPDVAGAVDAILATQAAPLSKNTPLSQLTPLSMRAVISLLRERTGTKRSDADLEGLIAKKAAVLDVHLSRNG
;
A
#
# COMPACT_ATOMS: atom_id res chain seq x y z
N MET A 1 45.27 -10.09 8.36
CA MET A 1 43.92 -10.36 8.89
C MET A 1 42.94 -9.64 7.98
N GLN A 2 41.89 -10.29 7.49
CA GLN A 2 40.85 -9.56 6.73
C GLN A 2 40.02 -8.74 7.71
N GLU A 3 39.87 -7.45 7.43
CA GLU A 3 39.09 -6.55 8.27
C GLU A 3 37.62 -7.03 8.32
N PRO A 4 36.95 -6.97 9.48
CA PRO A 4 35.56 -7.42 9.61
C PRO A 4 34.59 -6.71 8.66
N ARG A 5 34.94 -5.50 8.22
CA ARG A 5 34.21 -4.72 7.21
C ARG A 5 34.26 -5.35 5.83
N ASP A 6 35.38 -5.93 5.42
CA ASP A 6 35.53 -6.57 4.11
C ASP A 6 34.71 -7.86 4.03
N ILE A 7 34.61 -8.58 5.14
CA ILE A 7 33.79 -9.79 5.26
C ILE A 7 32.30 -9.42 5.18
N ALA A 8 31.88 -8.36 5.87
CA ALA A 8 30.51 -7.86 5.82
C ALA A 8 30.12 -7.38 4.40
N ALA A 9 31.00 -6.65 3.73
CA ALA A 9 30.78 -6.18 2.37
C ALA A 9 30.64 -7.33 1.37
N ARG A 10 31.51 -8.35 1.46
CA ARG A 10 31.40 -9.56 0.61
C ARG A 10 30.10 -10.31 0.85
N ARG A 11 29.70 -10.47 2.13
CA ARG A 11 28.44 -11.13 2.48
C ARG A 11 27.24 -10.36 1.93
N LEU A 12 27.26 -9.03 2.02
CA LEU A 12 26.21 -8.17 1.46
C LEU A 12 26.08 -8.40 -0.06
N SER A 13 27.18 -8.34 -0.80
CA SER A 13 27.17 -8.59 -2.25
C SER A 13 26.61 -9.98 -2.59
N MET A 14 27.03 -11.02 -1.86
CA MET A 14 26.53 -12.39 -2.07
C MET A 14 25.03 -12.50 -1.84
N VAL A 15 24.49 -11.85 -0.79
CA VAL A 15 23.05 -11.87 -0.49
C VAL A 15 22.25 -11.10 -1.54
N ILE A 16 22.76 -9.95 -2.02
CA ILE A 16 22.11 -9.18 -3.08
C ILE A 16 22.03 -10.01 -4.36
N GLU A 17 23.14 -10.62 -4.76
CA GLU A 17 23.20 -11.47 -5.96
C GLU A 17 22.25 -12.66 -5.86
N GLN A 18 22.26 -13.37 -4.73
CA GLN A 18 21.33 -14.48 -4.49
C GLN A 18 19.87 -14.04 -4.54
N TYR A 19 19.55 -12.87 -3.99
CA TYR A 19 18.20 -12.32 -4.04
C TYR A 19 17.74 -12.02 -5.47
N VAL A 20 18.57 -11.32 -6.25
CA VAL A 20 18.25 -10.94 -7.64
C VAL A 20 18.11 -12.19 -8.52
N GLU A 21 19.03 -13.16 -8.39
CA GLU A 21 18.97 -14.42 -9.14
C GLU A 21 17.73 -15.25 -8.79
N ALA A 22 17.38 -15.33 -7.50
CA ALA A 22 16.16 -16.00 -7.09
C ALA A 22 14.90 -15.29 -7.60
N ARG A 23 14.92 -13.95 -7.64
CA ARG A 23 13.80 -13.13 -8.10
C ARG A 23 13.57 -13.30 -9.60
N LYS A 24 14.64 -13.25 -10.40
CA LYS A 24 14.63 -13.42 -11.87
C LYS A 24 13.94 -14.70 -12.33
N ARG A 25 14.00 -15.78 -11.54
CA ARG A 25 13.34 -17.06 -11.88
C ARG A 25 11.81 -17.00 -11.86
N ARG A 26 11.22 -16.01 -11.18
CA ARG A 26 9.77 -15.97 -10.92
C ARG A 26 9.11 -14.62 -11.25
N TYR A 27 9.91 -13.58 -11.49
CA TYR A 27 9.42 -12.22 -11.69
C TYR A 27 10.31 -11.51 -12.70
N ASP A 28 9.72 -10.59 -13.47
CA ASP A 28 10.42 -9.79 -14.49
C ASP A 28 11.05 -8.51 -13.92
N PHE A 29 10.86 -8.24 -12.62
CA PHE A 29 11.39 -7.07 -11.95
C PHE A 29 11.78 -7.31 -10.49
N VAL A 30 12.62 -6.39 -9.98
CA VAL A 30 13.00 -6.24 -8.57
C VAL A 30 12.47 -4.92 -8.03
N SER A 31 11.80 -4.97 -6.88
CA SER A 31 11.43 -3.80 -6.07
C SER A 31 12.56 -3.47 -5.12
N THR A 32 13.02 -2.22 -5.08
CA THR A 32 14.10 -1.80 -4.17
C THR A 32 13.65 -1.85 -2.72
N ASP A 33 12.39 -1.51 -2.42
CA ASP A 33 11.81 -1.56 -1.07
C ASP A 33 11.70 -3.02 -0.55
N GLN A 34 11.26 -3.94 -1.40
CA GLN A 34 11.20 -5.37 -1.05
C GLN A 34 12.61 -5.96 -0.88
N ALA A 35 13.53 -5.63 -1.79
CA ALA A 35 14.91 -6.07 -1.71
C ALA A 35 15.56 -5.61 -0.41
N ALA A 36 15.46 -4.32 -0.10
CA ALA A 36 16.04 -3.72 1.11
C ALA A 36 15.56 -4.43 2.38
N ARG A 37 14.26 -4.70 2.50
CA ARG A 37 13.70 -5.43 3.66
C ARG A 37 14.24 -6.85 3.78
N VAL A 38 14.28 -7.60 2.68
CA VAL A 38 14.75 -8.99 2.69
C VAL A 38 16.24 -9.05 3.03
N ILE A 39 17.04 -8.21 2.38
CA ILE A 39 18.50 -8.18 2.55
C ILE A 39 18.86 -7.79 3.99
N ARG A 40 18.22 -6.75 4.55
CA ARG A 40 18.42 -6.33 5.96
C ARG A 40 17.98 -7.39 6.97
N LYS A 41 16.97 -8.20 6.65
CA LYS A 41 16.55 -9.31 7.52
C LYS A 41 17.58 -10.44 7.57
N ILE A 42 18.27 -10.69 6.44
CA ILE A 42 19.30 -11.73 6.32
C ILE A 42 20.63 -11.28 6.96
N LEU A 43 20.96 -10.00 6.83
CA LEU A 43 22.17 -9.41 7.40
C LEU A 43 21.86 -8.85 8.80
N LYS A 44 21.97 -9.72 9.82
CA LYS A 44 22.07 -9.28 11.22
C LYS A 44 23.52 -9.45 11.74
N PRO A 45 24.09 -8.43 12.41
CA PRO A 45 23.57 -7.07 12.55
C PRO A 45 23.69 -6.28 11.24
N ALA A 46 22.69 -5.44 10.96
CA ALA A 46 22.72 -4.56 9.80
C ALA A 46 23.85 -3.53 9.99
N ASP A 47 24.73 -3.40 9.01
CA ASP A 47 25.78 -2.39 9.02
C ASP A 47 25.11 -0.99 9.13
N PRO A 48 25.31 -0.25 10.24
CA PRO A 48 24.70 1.06 10.43
C PRO A 48 25.20 2.10 9.41
N ALA A 49 26.31 1.84 8.71
CA ALA A 49 26.81 2.69 7.63
C ALA A 49 26.11 2.43 6.28
N LEU A 50 25.33 1.35 6.15
CA LEU A 50 24.62 1.05 4.91
C LEU A 50 23.35 1.90 4.80
N SER A 51 23.49 3.05 4.15
CA SER A 51 22.34 3.89 3.81
C SER A 51 21.39 3.15 2.88
N ASP A 52 20.12 3.53 2.97
CA ASP A 52 19.03 2.99 2.17
C ASP A 52 19.23 3.19 0.67
N ARG A 53 19.60 4.41 0.26
CA ARG A 53 19.92 4.70 -1.15
C ARG A 53 21.07 3.84 -1.67
N LYS A 54 22.13 3.69 -0.87
CA LYS A 54 23.29 2.87 -1.27
C LYS A 54 22.90 1.41 -1.48
N LEU A 55 22.03 0.86 -0.62
CA LEU A 55 21.53 -0.50 -0.81
C LEU A 55 20.66 -0.61 -2.07
N ASP A 56 19.77 0.37 -2.30
CA ASP A 56 18.93 0.41 -3.49
C ASP A 56 19.76 0.49 -4.78
N ASP A 57 20.82 1.31 -4.79
CA ASP A 57 21.77 1.43 -5.92
C ASP A 57 22.51 0.10 -6.19
N MET A 58 22.96 -0.59 -5.13
CA MET A 58 23.63 -1.89 -5.27
C MET A 58 22.69 -2.96 -5.84
N VAL A 59 21.44 -2.99 -5.36
CA VAL A 59 20.41 -3.90 -5.89
C VAL A 59 20.12 -3.58 -7.36
N ALA A 60 19.96 -2.30 -7.69
CA ALA A 60 19.70 -1.87 -9.07
C ALA A 60 20.85 -2.27 -10.01
N ALA A 61 22.10 -2.05 -9.59
CA ALA A 61 23.27 -2.43 -10.37
C ALA A 61 23.30 -3.95 -10.67
N VAL A 62 23.02 -4.78 -9.67
CA VAL A 62 22.98 -6.25 -9.85
C VAL A 62 21.78 -6.69 -10.70
N ALA A 63 20.62 -6.07 -10.54
CA ALA A 63 19.44 -6.35 -11.37
C ALA A 63 19.68 -6.00 -12.84
N VAL A 64 20.22 -4.82 -13.13
CA VAL A 64 20.57 -4.38 -14.50
C VAL A 64 21.59 -5.33 -15.13
N LYS A 65 22.64 -5.70 -14.38
CA LYS A 65 23.64 -6.68 -14.85
C LYS A 65 23.00 -8.03 -15.24
N ASN A 66 21.93 -8.42 -14.55
CA ASN A 66 21.22 -9.67 -14.80
C ASN A 66 20.05 -9.54 -15.79
N GLY A 67 19.86 -8.37 -16.41
CA GLY A 67 18.79 -8.11 -17.37
C GLY A 67 17.39 -8.07 -16.74
N LEU A 68 17.30 -7.70 -15.48
CA LEU A 68 16.05 -7.67 -14.71
C LEU A 68 15.62 -6.22 -14.47
N ALA A 69 14.34 -5.91 -14.68
CA ALA A 69 13.82 -4.55 -14.48
C ALA A 69 13.87 -4.13 -13.01
N VAL A 70 13.98 -2.82 -12.75
CA VAL A 70 14.08 -2.27 -11.38
C VAL A 70 12.94 -1.30 -11.13
N ALA A 71 12.21 -1.50 -10.04
CA ALA A 71 11.16 -0.62 -9.55
C ALA A 71 11.63 0.10 -8.27
N PHE A 72 11.68 1.43 -8.32
CA PHE A 72 12.04 2.30 -7.19
C PHE A 72 10.77 2.71 -6.42
N ASP A 73 10.28 1.83 -5.55
CA ASP A 73 8.98 1.94 -4.87
C ASP A 73 9.06 2.46 -3.42
N ARG A 74 10.27 2.66 -2.91
CA ARG A 74 10.52 3.00 -1.50
C ARG A 74 10.03 4.38 -1.07
N GLY A 75 9.99 5.34 -1.98
CA GLY A 75 9.48 6.70 -1.71
C GLY A 75 7.95 6.80 -1.61
N VAL A 76 7.22 5.72 -1.92
CA VAL A 76 5.75 5.72 -1.94
C VAL A 76 5.15 5.31 -0.59
N ARG A 77 5.95 4.73 0.32
CA ARG A 77 5.52 4.38 1.69
C ARG A 77 6.20 5.28 2.71
N ALA A 78 5.40 6.12 3.38
CA ALA A 78 5.81 6.81 4.60
C ALA A 78 6.28 5.79 5.66
N PRO A 79 7.30 6.11 6.47
CA PRO A 79 7.84 5.19 7.46
C PRO A 79 6.84 5.04 8.62
N THR A 80 6.23 3.88 8.76
CA THR A 80 5.58 3.49 10.02
C THR A 80 6.66 2.96 10.95
N ASP A 81 7.20 3.87 11.77
CA ASP A 81 8.07 3.52 12.88
C ASP A 81 7.36 2.56 13.85
N GLY A 82 8.14 1.58 14.32
CA GLY A 82 8.00 0.95 15.63
C GLY A 82 6.73 0.14 15.90
N THR A 83 6.84 -1.18 15.88
CA THR A 83 6.99 -1.97 17.12
C THR A 83 7.06 -3.46 16.78
N GLU A 84 8.20 -4.07 17.14
CA GLU A 84 8.23 -5.49 17.40
C GLU A 84 7.32 -5.77 18.60
N ALA A 85 6.31 -6.61 18.41
CA ALA A 85 5.67 -7.32 19.51
C ALA A 85 5.14 -8.67 19.03
N ASP A 86 5.79 -9.69 19.58
CA ASP A 86 5.22 -10.95 20.02
C ASP A 86 5.01 -12.09 18.99
N LEU A 87 5.99 -12.99 19.00
CA LEU A 87 5.91 -14.33 18.42
C LEU A 87 5.12 -15.23 19.39
N SER A 88 3.80 -15.29 19.25
CA SER A 88 3.01 -16.42 19.74
C SER A 88 2.28 -17.12 18.61
N ARG A 89 2.85 -18.26 18.24
CA ARG A 89 2.33 -19.27 17.30
C ARG A 89 1.05 -19.90 17.85
N LYS A 90 -0.10 -19.71 17.20
CA LYS A 90 -1.14 -20.74 16.97
C LYS A 90 -2.00 -20.41 15.74
N GLU A 91 -1.80 -21.21 14.70
CA GLU A 91 -2.74 -21.71 13.69
C GLU A 91 -3.53 -20.77 12.74
N PRO A 92 -3.89 -21.30 11.54
CA PRO A 92 -4.20 -20.51 10.37
C PRO A 92 -5.70 -20.21 10.31
N THR A 93 -6.07 -18.95 10.20
CA THR A 93 -7.42 -18.59 9.80
C THR A 93 -7.37 -17.42 8.85
N MET A 94 -7.93 -17.69 7.68
CA MET A 94 -8.17 -16.78 6.59
C MET A 94 -8.75 -15.44 7.06
N ARG A 95 -8.48 -14.41 6.25
CA ARG A 95 -9.17 -13.11 6.18
C ARG A 95 -8.89 -12.10 7.30
N ALA A 96 -8.06 -11.11 6.97
CA ALA A 96 -8.39 -9.69 7.15
C ALA A 96 -7.34 -8.80 6.44
N PRO A 97 -7.71 -8.04 5.39
CA PRO A 97 -6.94 -6.87 5.00
C PRO A 97 -7.06 -5.84 6.11
N ARG A 98 -5.99 -5.64 6.89
CA ARG A 98 -5.81 -4.43 7.69
C ARG A 98 -5.31 -3.34 6.75
N GLU A 99 -6.24 -2.73 6.02
CA GLU A 99 -6.00 -1.45 5.36
C GLU A 99 -6.51 -0.38 6.32
N ASN A 100 -5.70 0.66 6.58
CA ASN A 100 -6.26 1.91 7.08
C ASN A 100 -7.44 2.23 6.16
N PRO A 101 -8.66 2.31 6.69
CA PRO A 101 -9.81 2.25 5.83
C PRO A 101 -9.82 3.53 5.02
N ASP A 102 -9.60 3.42 3.71
CA ASP A 102 -9.50 4.56 2.81
C ASP A 102 -10.88 5.19 2.67
N VAL A 103 -11.18 6.10 3.61
CA VAL A 103 -12.46 6.81 3.64
C VAL A 103 -12.64 7.62 2.35
N ALA A 104 -11.56 8.17 1.79
CA ALA A 104 -11.64 8.97 0.58
C ALA A 104 -11.94 8.11 -0.66
N GLY A 105 -11.25 6.98 -0.80
CA GLY A 105 -11.52 6.01 -1.87
C GLY A 105 -12.88 5.31 -1.71
N ALA A 106 -13.33 5.07 -0.48
CA ALA A 106 -14.68 4.56 -0.23
C ALA A 106 -15.76 5.57 -0.63
N VAL A 107 -15.54 6.87 -0.39
CA VAL A 107 -16.45 7.93 -0.88
C VAL A 107 -16.47 7.93 -2.41
N ASP A 108 -15.30 7.88 -3.06
CA ASP A 108 -15.23 7.84 -4.53
C ASP A 108 -15.95 6.62 -5.09
N ALA A 109 -15.77 5.44 -4.51
CA ALA A 109 -16.43 4.22 -4.95
C ALA A 109 -17.97 4.30 -4.78
N ILE A 110 -18.45 4.87 -3.67
CA ILE A 110 -19.89 5.04 -3.41
C ILE A 110 -20.49 6.04 -4.42
N LEU A 111 -19.83 7.18 -4.65
CA LEU A 111 -20.31 8.19 -5.60
C LEU A 111 -20.20 7.69 -7.06
N ALA A 112 -19.12 7.01 -7.42
CA ALA A 112 -18.92 6.48 -8.78
C ALA A 112 -19.91 5.37 -9.14
N THR A 113 -20.30 4.52 -8.17
CA THR A 113 -21.36 3.52 -8.38
C THR A 113 -22.69 4.17 -8.77
N GLN A 114 -22.91 5.43 -8.37
CA GLN A 114 -24.15 6.17 -8.62
C GLN A 114 -24.04 7.15 -9.79
N ALA A 115 -22.84 7.67 -10.08
CA ALA A 115 -22.57 8.55 -11.21
C ALA A 115 -22.42 7.79 -12.55
N ALA A 116 -22.42 6.46 -12.53
CA ALA A 116 -22.36 5.66 -13.75
C ALA A 116 -23.56 5.99 -14.67
N PRO A 117 -23.32 6.29 -15.95
CA PRO A 117 -24.39 6.68 -16.86
C PRO A 117 -25.37 5.51 -17.01
N LEU A 118 -26.64 5.82 -16.69
CA LEU A 118 -27.84 5.03 -16.95
C LEU A 118 -27.73 4.27 -18.28
N SER A 119 -27.40 2.97 -18.20
CA SER A 119 -27.71 2.03 -19.27
C SER A 119 -29.24 1.94 -19.34
N LYS A 120 -29.80 2.18 -20.52
CA LYS A 120 -31.22 2.52 -20.80
C LYS A 120 -32.28 1.49 -20.36
N ASN A 121 -31.95 0.43 -19.62
CA ASN A 121 -32.84 -0.69 -19.35
C ASN A 121 -33.00 -1.08 -17.87
N THR A 122 -32.62 -0.23 -16.91
CA THR A 122 -32.80 -0.55 -15.48
C THR A 122 -34.06 0.12 -14.92
N PRO A 123 -35.02 -0.63 -14.34
CA PRO A 123 -36.29 -0.07 -13.84
C PRO A 123 -36.03 0.96 -12.74
N LEU A 124 -36.72 2.10 -12.83
CA LEU A 124 -36.59 3.33 -12.00
C LEU A 124 -36.88 3.17 -10.48
N SER A 125 -36.92 1.96 -9.94
CA SER A 125 -37.28 1.72 -8.52
C SER A 125 -36.08 1.56 -7.57
N GLN A 126 -34.84 1.78 -8.03
CA GLN A 126 -33.63 1.69 -7.19
C GLN A 126 -32.70 2.91 -7.23
N LEU A 127 -33.08 4.00 -7.92
CA LEU A 127 -32.42 5.29 -7.75
C LEU A 127 -32.95 5.93 -6.46
N THR A 128 -32.48 5.40 -5.33
CA THR A 128 -32.69 6.06 -4.04
C THR A 128 -31.95 7.39 -4.11
N PRO A 129 -32.62 8.54 -3.97
CA PRO A 129 -31.91 9.82 -3.87
C PRO A 129 -30.96 9.71 -2.67
N LEU A 130 -29.65 9.74 -2.93
CA LEU A 130 -28.66 9.63 -1.87
C LEU A 130 -28.79 10.85 -0.95
N SER A 131 -29.35 10.62 0.24
CA SER A 131 -29.19 11.55 1.35
C SER A 131 -27.75 11.47 1.86
N MET A 132 -27.21 12.63 2.25
CA MET A 132 -25.90 12.74 2.88
C MET A 132 -25.74 11.78 4.07
N ARG A 133 -26.80 11.55 4.85
CA ARG A 133 -26.79 10.59 5.98
C ARG A 133 -26.61 9.15 5.52
N ALA A 134 -27.26 8.75 4.42
CA ALA A 134 -27.14 7.40 3.89
C ALA A 134 -25.71 7.10 3.42
N VAL A 135 -25.05 8.09 2.78
CA VAL A 135 -23.65 7.98 2.38
C VAL A 135 -22.75 7.84 3.61
N ILE A 136 -22.97 8.63 4.66
CA ILE A 136 -22.19 8.56 5.91
C ILE A 136 -22.37 7.20 6.60
N SER A 137 -23.60 6.68 6.68
CA SER A 137 -23.88 5.36 7.25
C SER A 137 -23.16 4.25 6.47
N LEU A 138 -23.24 4.27 5.13
CA LEU A 138 -22.54 3.31 4.28
C LEU A 138 -21.01 3.42 4.40
N LEU A 139 -20.48 4.64 4.54
CA LEU A 139 -19.06 4.84 4.81
C LEU A 139 -18.67 4.23 6.14
N ARG A 140 -19.41 4.48 7.22
CA ARG A 140 -19.12 3.91 8.53
C ARG A 140 -19.20 2.39 8.53
N GLU A 141 -20.17 1.82 7.84
CA GLU A 141 -20.30 0.36 7.68
C GLU A 141 -19.10 -0.24 6.92
N ARG A 142 -18.69 0.39 5.81
CA ARG A 142 -17.61 -0.14 4.96
C ARG A 142 -16.20 0.13 5.51
N THR A 143 -16.02 1.24 6.20
CA THR A 143 -14.70 1.74 6.62
C THR A 143 -14.47 1.60 8.12
N GLY A 144 -15.52 1.49 8.95
CA GLY A 144 -15.37 1.56 10.40
C GLY A 144 -14.83 2.91 10.90
N THR A 145 -14.91 3.97 10.09
CA THR A 145 -14.34 5.27 10.43
C THR A 145 -14.97 5.87 11.69
N LYS A 146 -14.12 6.43 12.56
CA LYS A 146 -14.51 7.17 13.78
C LYS A 146 -14.51 8.69 13.57
N ARG A 147 -14.32 9.17 12.33
CA ARG A 147 -14.35 10.61 12.01
C ARG A 147 -15.70 11.22 12.36
N SER A 148 -15.74 12.52 12.64
CA SER A 148 -16.98 13.25 12.90
C SER A 148 -17.82 13.35 11.64
N ASP A 149 -19.14 13.44 11.79
CA ASP A 149 -20.04 13.58 10.64
C ASP A 149 -19.72 14.85 9.83
N ALA A 150 -19.35 15.96 10.48
CA ALA A 150 -18.95 17.19 9.78
C ALA A 150 -17.72 17.02 8.87
N ASP A 151 -16.73 16.22 9.28
CA ASP A 151 -15.56 15.91 8.44
C ASP A 151 -15.96 15.04 7.24
N LEU A 152 -16.83 14.06 7.47
CA LEU A 152 -17.34 13.19 6.41
C LEU A 152 -18.21 13.96 5.43
N GLU A 153 -19.10 14.84 5.89
CA GLU A 153 -19.91 15.73 5.05
C GLU A 153 -19.04 16.61 4.16
N GLY A 154 -18.01 17.24 4.73
CA GLY A 154 -17.08 18.07 3.98
C GLY A 154 -16.34 17.30 2.89
N LEU A 155 -15.88 16.08 3.20
CA LEU A 155 -15.21 15.21 2.24
C LEU A 155 -16.15 14.72 1.12
N ILE A 156 -17.37 14.32 1.48
CA ILE A 156 -18.40 13.85 0.55
C ILE A 156 -18.83 14.99 -0.36
N ALA A 157 -19.14 16.17 0.18
CA ALA A 157 -19.56 17.34 -0.60
C ALA A 157 -18.48 17.76 -1.60
N LYS A 158 -17.20 17.77 -1.17
CA LYS A 158 -16.07 18.11 -2.04
C LYS A 158 -15.94 17.12 -3.20
N LYS A 159 -16.08 15.81 -2.94
CA LYS A 159 -15.97 14.77 -3.98
C LYS A 159 -17.19 14.74 -4.90
N ALA A 160 -18.39 14.92 -4.34
CA ALA A 160 -19.63 15.00 -5.10
C ALA A 160 -19.61 16.18 -6.08
N ALA A 161 -19.11 17.35 -5.66
CA ALA A 161 -18.95 18.51 -6.53
C ALA A 161 -17.98 18.26 -7.70
N VAL A 162 -16.90 17.50 -7.46
CA VAL A 162 -15.95 17.11 -8.53
C VAL A 162 -16.58 16.14 -9.53
N LEU A 163 -17.53 15.31 -9.08
CA LEU A 163 -18.23 14.31 -9.89
C LEU A 163 -19.59 14.78 -10.42
N ASP A 164 -19.96 16.05 -10.21
CA ASP A 164 -21.27 16.65 -10.53
C ASP A 164 -22.48 15.85 -9.99
N VAL A 165 -22.31 15.23 -8.81
CA VAL A 165 -23.36 14.45 -8.14
C VAL A 165 -24.11 15.33 -7.16
N HIS A 166 -25.41 15.53 -7.39
CA HIS A 166 -26.28 16.23 -6.45
C HIS A 166 -26.74 15.31 -5.31
N LEU A 167 -26.27 15.59 -4.09
CA LEU A 167 -26.70 14.89 -2.88
C LEU A 167 -27.73 15.74 -2.13
N SER A 168 -28.81 15.10 -1.66
CA SER A 168 -29.78 15.79 -0.80
C SER A 168 -29.21 15.91 0.61
N ARG A 169 -29.16 17.15 1.12
CA ARG A 169 -28.75 17.41 2.51
C ARG A 169 -29.84 17.11 3.53
N ASN A 170 -31.07 16.81 3.08
CA ASN A 170 -32.18 16.55 3.99
C ASN A 170 -32.04 15.19 4.67
N GLY A 171 -32.20 15.23 6.00
CA GLY A 171 -32.14 14.09 6.90
C GLY A 171 -33.43 13.31 7.01
#